data_AF-A0A2N2J9Q2-F1
#
_entry.id   AF-A0A2N2J9Q2-F1
#
_cell.length_a   1.000
_cell.length_b   1.000
_cell.length_c   1.000
_cell.angle_alpha   90.00
_cell.angle_beta   90.00
_cell.angle_gamma   90.00
#
_symmetry.space_group_name_H-M   'P 1'
#
loop_
_entity.id
_entity.type
_entity.pdbx_description
1 polymer ?
#
loop_
_entity_poly.entity_id
_entity_poly.type
_entity_poly.pdbx_seq_one_letter_code
_entity_poly.pdbx_strand_id
1 'polypeptide(L)'
;MTRVMPGRLAQSSLRRVLIGVLARLIRPLRALHRPLRGPGHGPRASLARPWIDVLALATVAALAPSGCIDPLVSDDVPLGDLVLPAGAVVPNASGALAQQIAVNDGVDSFIPLRSAFSGGAQIHYWDFGPTTRVAAPIWAIVREDPDGPFAAGGKTYAPVGQGNIVDAVPGDPGYGPFWLFSVVPVTERWDGEVFTSAAAVEVGVASGLLEPPIPVGRAFNCPIVAPEVRLDRGPGVEPQAPDPGYYRGVIVTYFAFDAAPVDNLGEVATAPVYQLRREGGEPLDELYRGVDMTGDGDRLDSNDLFAASLGDEGYTGLVTVVDVVVRSDYRSIDTSGDDADADLTDAAQLFTTTGEPDPSWVVAVYPQDEVRNRPVRRPPEASP
;
A
#
# COMPACT_ATOMS: atom_id res chain seq x y z
N MET A 1 -23.26 -2.97 -61.12
CA MET A 1 -23.12 -2.06 -59.96
C MET A 1 -23.09 -2.93 -58.72
N THR A 2 -21.89 -3.33 -58.32
CA THR A 2 -21.64 -4.25 -57.20
C THR A 2 -20.24 -3.87 -56.71
N ARG A 3 -20.15 -3.16 -55.59
CA ARG A 3 -18.88 -2.64 -55.06
C ARG A 3 -18.44 -3.51 -53.90
N VAL A 4 -17.45 -4.33 -54.19
CA VAL A 4 -16.72 -5.20 -53.25
C VAL A 4 -15.72 -4.32 -52.48
N MET A 5 -15.76 -4.38 -51.15
CA MET A 5 -14.76 -3.79 -50.24
C MET A 5 -13.62 -4.79 -50.01
N PRO A 6 -12.34 -4.37 -50.08
CA PRO A 6 -11.20 -5.24 -49.80
C PRO A 6 -10.89 -5.31 -48.30
N GLY A 7 -10.60 -6.52 -47.84
CA GLY A 7 -10.16 -6.82 -46.47
C GLY A 7 -8.72 -6.38 -46.19
N ARG A 8 -8.48 -5.90 -44.97
CA ARG A 8 -7.13 -5.66 -44.44
C ARG A 8 -6.65 -6.87 -43.65
N LEU A 9 -5.43 -7.29 -43.99
CA LEU A 9 -4.68 -8.41 -43.46
C LEU A 9 -4.09 -8.11 -42.07
N ALA A 10 -3.95 -9.18 -41.29
CA ALA A 10 -3.46 -9.25 -39.94
C ALA A 10 -1.95 -8.92 -39.81
N GLN A 11 -1.62 -8.04 -38.87
CA GLN A 11 -0.27 -7.82 -38.34
C GLN A 11 -0.17 -8.42 -36.93
N SER A 12 -0.11 -9.75 -36.81
CA SER A 12 -0.03 -10.43 -35.50
C SER A 12 1.07 -11.50 -35.38
N SER A 13 2.08 -11.53 -36.27
CA SER A 13 3.12 -12.57 -36.24
C SER A 13 4.56 -12.12 -35.94
N LEU A 14 4.84 -10.82 -35.77
CA LEU A 14 6.22 -10.34 -35.54
C LEU A 14 6.65 -10.19 -34.07
N ARG A 15 5.75 -10.35 -33.09
CA ARG A 15 6.10 -10.27 -31.65
C ARG A 15 6.57 -11.59 -31.01
N ARG A 16 6.44 -12.74 -31.69
CA ARG A 16 6.84 -14.05 -31.12
C ARG A 16 8.27 -14.49 -31.44
N VAL A 17 8.99 -13.77 -32.30
CA VAL A 17 10.38 -14.13 -32.67
C VAL A 17 11.43 -13.40 -31.81
N LEU A 18 11.09 -12.26 -31.19
CA LEU A 18 12.06 -11.49 -30.40
C LEU A 18 12.25 -11.98 -28.94
N ILE A 19 11.31 -12.76 -28.41
CA ILE A 19 11.36 -13.27 -27.01
C ILE A 19 12.18 -14.58 -26.90
N GLY A 20 12.39 -15.29 -28.02
CA GLY A 20 13.13 -16.56 -28.04
C GLY A 20 14.66 -16.45 -28.06
N VAL A 21 15.23 -15.27 -28.34
CA VAL A 21 16.68 -15.08 -28.49
C VAL A 21 17.35 -14.55 -27.21
N LEU A 22 16.61 -13.88 -26.34
CA LEU A 22 17.13 -13.34 -25.07
C LEU A 22 17.12 -14.35 -23.90
N ALA A 23 16.37 -15.45 -24.00
CA ALA A 23 16.31 -16.50 -22.97
C ALA A 23 17.44 -17.55 -23.05
N ARG A 24 18.41 -17.40 -23.97
CA ARG A 24 19.49 -18.37 -24.22
C ARG A 24 20.90 -17.92 -23.82
N LEU A 25 21.05 -16.76 -23.18
CA LEU A 25 22.37 -16.21 -22.83
C LEU A 25 22.67 -16.13 -21.33
N ILE A 26 21.80 -16.62 -20.44
CA ILE A 26 22.08 -16.57 -18.99
C ILE A 26 21.73 -17.89 -18.30
N ARG A 27 22.70 -18.82 -18.30
CA ARG A 27 23.07 -19.82 -17.26
C ARG A 27 24.09 -20.80 -17.87
N PRO A 28 24.99 -21.46 -17.11
CA PRO A 28 25.09 -21.53 -15.64
C PRO A 28 26.52 -21.38 -15.07
N LEU A 29 26.65 -21.06 -13.78
CA LEU A 29 27.75 -21.53 -12.93
C LEU A 29 27.26 -21.79 -11.50
N ARG A 30 26.79 -23.01 -11.26
CA ARG A 30 26.81 -23.69 -9.95
C ARG A 30 27.50 -25.02 -10.18
N ALA A 31 28.70 -25.19 -9.65
CA ALA A 31 29.23 -26.46 -9.14
C ALA A 31 30.74 -26.32 -8.94
N LEU A 32 31.16 -26.22 -7.68
CA LEU A 32 32.38 -26.79 -7.09
C LEU A 32 32.69 -25.96 -5.87
N HIS A 33 32.29 -26.41 -4.69
CA HIS A 33 33.04 -26.24 -3.44
C HIS A 33 32.55 -27.33 -2.48
N ARG A 34 33.31 -28.42 -2.45
CA ARG A 34 33.22 -29.50 -1.45
C ARG A 34 34.44 -29.27 -0.53
N PRO A 35 34.28 -29.06 0.78
CA PRO A 35 35.44 -28.90 1.65
C PRO A 35 35.97 -30.26 2.09
N LEU A 36 37.28 -30.49 1.91
CA LEU A 36 38.03 -31.54 2.60
C LEU A 36 38.83 -30.89 3.74
N ARG A 37 38.77 -31.53 4.91
CA ARG A 37 39.58 -31.24 6.11
C ARG A 37 41.06 -31.49 5.84
N GLY A 38 41.92 -30.64 6.40
CA GLY A 38 43.35 -30.88 6.59
C GLY A 38 44.05 -29.70 7.29
N PRO A 39 44.83 -29.90 8.38
CA PRO A 39 45.32 -28.81 9.22
C PRO A 39 46.77 -28.39 8.89
N GLY A 40 47.08 -27.13 9.19
CA GLY A 40 48.38 -26.76 9.73
C GLY A 40 49.38 -25.99 8.84
N HIS A 41 49.82 -24.85 9.40
CA HIS A 41 51.12 -24.19 9.27
C HIS A 41 51.34 -23.10 8.21
N GLY A 42 51.43 -21.87 8.72
CA GLY A 42 52.60 -20.99 8.48
C GLY A 42 52.42 -19.85 7.47
N PRO A 43 52.67 -18.57 7.86
CA PRO A 43 52.64 -17.44 6.95
C PRO A 43 54.03 -17.16 6.38
N ARG A 44 54.13 -16.90 5.07
CA ARG A 44 55.28 -16.22 4.46
C ARG A 44 54.86 -15.37 3.26
N ALA A 45 55.58 -14.27 3.16
CA ALA A 45 55.33 -13.10 2.34
C ALA A 45 55.77 -13.25 0.88
N SER A 46 55.29 -12.28 0.10
CA SER A 46 55.96 -11.57 -0.98
C SER A 46 55.74 -12.05 -2.43
N LEU A 47 55.18 -11.10 -3.19
CA LEU A 47 55.61 -10.63 -4.51
C LEU A 47 55.68 -11.62 -5.67
N ALA A 48 54.75 -11.48 -6.62
CA ALA A 48 55.07 -11.26 -8.04
C ALA A 48 53.80 -10.98 -8.85
N ARG A 49 53.79 -9.82 -9.53
CA ARG A 49 52.98 -9.58 -10.75
C ARG A 49 53.70 -10.26 -11.92
N PRO A 50 52.97 -10.79 -12.92
CA PRO A 50 52.97 -10.13 -14.24
C PRO A 50 51.56 -10.06 -14.86
N TRP A 51 51.12 -8.90 -15.37
CA TRP A 51 51.16 -8.51 -16.80
C TRP A 51 50.50 -9.53 -17.75
N ILE A 52 49.23 -9.27 -18.12
CA ILE A 52 48.70 -9.52 -19.47
C ILE A 52 47.80 -8.35 -19.85
N ASP A 53 48.31 -7.52 -20.75
CA ASP A 53 47.53 -6.66 -21.64
C ASP A 53 46.84 -7.52 -22.70
N VAL A 54 45.53 -7.37 -22.90
CA VAL A 54 44.91 -7.51 -24.23
C VAL A 54 43.79 -6.47 -24.37
N LEU A 55 44.11 -5.46 -25.18
CA LEU A 55 43.18 -4.57 -25.87
C LEU A 55 42.17 -5.36 -26.71
N ALA A 56 40.90 -4.94 -26.68
CA ALA A 56 40.03 -4.98 -27.85
C ALA A 56 39.05 -3.81 -27.80
N LEU A 57 39.54 -2.64 -28.21
CA LEU A 57 38.75 -1.44 -28.50
C LEU A 57 38.08 -1.66 -29.86
N ALA A 58 36.78 -1.92 -29.88
CA ALA A 58 35.99 -1.91 -31.11
C ALA A 58 35.25 -0.58 -31.23
N THR A 59 35.87 0.34 -31.97
CA THR A 59 35.30 1.62 -32.37
C THR A 59 34.19 1.39 -33.40
N VAL A 60 32.93 1.53 -33.00
CA VAL A 60 31.80 1.68 -33.94
C VAL A 60 31.47 3.16 -34.02
N ALA A 61 32.06 3.83 -35.03
CA ALA A 61 31.63 5.15 -35.45
C ALA A 61 30.32 5.01 -36.24
N ALA A 62 29.19 5.26 -35.59
CA ALA A 62 27.91 5.38 -36.24
C ALA A 62 27.67 6.85 -36.65
N LEU A 63 27.59 7.08 -37.96
CA LEU A 63 27.11 8.31 -38.58
C LEU A 63 25.67 8.57 -38.14
N ALA A 64 25.46 9.58 -37.29
CA ALA A 64 24.13 10.06 -36.95
C ALA A 64 23.68 11.07 -38.03
N PRO A 65 22.64 10.78 -38.83
CA PRO A 65 21.98 11.83 -39.60
C PRO A 65 21.29 12.77 -38.61
N SER A 66 21.67 14.04 -38.66
CA SER A 66 20.97 15.17 -38.04
C SER A 66 19.60 15.36 -38.71
N GLY A 67 18.70 14.40 -38.52
CA GLY A 67 17.28 14.61 -38.74
C GLY A 67 16.75 15.40 -37.56
N CYS A 68 16.34 16.65 -37.81
CA CYS A 68 15.48 17.37 -36.87
C CYS A 68 14.24 16.50 -36.65
N ILE A 69 14.16 15.84 -35.50
CA ILE A 69 12.93 15.24 -35.04
C ILE A 69 12.08 16.43 -34.63
N ASP A 70 11.26 16.94 -35.56
CA ASP A 70 10.17 17.82 -35.18
C ASP A 70 9.37 17.09 -34.10
N PRO A 71 9.11 17.70 -32.93
CA PRO A 71 8.39 17.05 -31.85
C PRO A 71 7.03 16.61 -32.39
N LEU A 72 6.85 15.29 -32.47
CA LEU A 72 5.64 14.64 -33.02
C LEU A 72 4.40 14.79 -32.10
N VAL A 73 4.55 15.52 -31.00
CA VAL A 73 3.49 15.88 -30.08
C VAL A 73 3.71 17.34 -29.70
N SER A 74 2.69 18.17 -29.89
CA SER A 74 2.67 19.54 -29.37
C SER A 74 2.66 19.45 -27.85
N ASP A 75 3.72 19.93 -27.18
CA ASP A 75 3.79 20.01 -25.71
C ASP A 75 2.81 21.06 -25.13
N ASP A 76 2.13 21.82 -25.99
CA ASP A 76 1.02 22.69 -25.62
C ASP A 76 -0.23 21.85 -25.31
N VAL A 77 -0.21 21.14 -24.17
CA VAL A 77 -1.46 20.83 -23.48
C VAL A 77 -2.06 22.17 -23.06
N PRO A 78 -3.31 22.51 -23.41
CA PRO A 78 -3.93 23.75 -22.96
C PRO A 78 -3.97 23.77 -21.42
N LEU A 79 -2.97 24.42 -20.81
CA LEU A 79 -2.80 24.51 -19.36
C LEU A 79 -4.05 25.07 -18.67
N GLY A 80 -4.85 25.86 -19.39
CA GLY A 80 -6.06 26.50 -18.88
C GLY A 80 -7.21 25.57 -18.51
N ASP A 81 -7.26 24.33 -19.01
CA ASP A 81 -8.41 23.45 -18.78
C ASP A 81 -8.25 22.54 -17.55
N LEU A 82 -7.05 22.50 -16.95
CA LEU A 82 -6.76 21.62 -15.79
C LEU A 82 -7.09 22.26 -14.44
N VAL A 83 -7.04 23.59 -14.37
CA VAL A 83 -7.38 24.35 -13.16
C VAL A 83 -8.80 24.85 -13.31
N LEU A 84 -9.72 24.33 -12.49
CA LEU A 84 -11.12 24.67 -12.60
C LEU A 84 -11.41 25.97 -11.84
N PRO A 85 -12.35 26.82 -12.32
CA PRO A 85 -12.74 28.02 -11.60
C PRO A 85 -13.40 27.69 -10.26
N ALA A 86 -13.46 28.68 -9.37
CA ALA A 86 -14.13 28.54 -8.08
C ALA A 86 -15.60 28.08 -8.23
N GLY A 87 -15.99 27.09 -7.43
CA GLY A 87 -17.34 26.52 -7.46
C GLY A 87 -17.62 25.59 -8.65
N ALA A 88 -16.61 25.24 -9.46
CA ALA A 88 -16.77 24.24 -10.51
C ALA A 88 -17.29 22.92 -9.96
N VAL A 89 -18.24 22.32 -10.67
CA VAL A 89 -18.78 21.00 -10.33
C VAL A 89 -17.87 19.93 -10.92
N VAL A 90 -17.25 19.14 -10.04
CA VAL A 90 -16.42 17.99 -10.43
C VAL A 90 -17.31 16.74 -10.44
N PRO A 91 -17.36 15.98 -11.55
CA PRO A 91 -18.17 14.77 -11.62
C PRO A 91 -17.58 13.65 -10.77
N ASN A 92 -18.43 12.74 -10.28
CA ASN A 92 -17.96 11.49 -9.67
C ASN A 92 -17.31 10.57 -10.70
N ALA A 93 -16.35 9.76 -10.24
CA ALA A 93 -15.84 8.64 -11.01
C ALA A 93 -16.99 7.76 -11.48
N SER A 94 -16.97 7.36 -12.75
CA SER A 94 -18.04 6.57 -13.37
C SER A 94 -17.48 5.69 -14.48
N GLY A 95 -18.31 4.77 -14.99
CA GLY A 95 -17.96 3.88 -16.09
C GLY A 95 -16.75 2.99 -15.75
N ALA A 96 -15.78 2.95 -16.66
CA ALA A 96 -14.60 2.07 -16.54
C ALA A 96 -13.77 2.35 -15.28
N LEU A 97 -13.65 3.61 -14.86
CA LEU A 97 -12.89 3.98 -13.67
C LEU A 97 -13.56 3.50 -12.38
N ALA A 98 -14.88 3.69 -12.25
CA ALA A 98 -15.62 3.19 -11.10
C ALA A 98 -15.55 1.66 -11.02
N GLN A 99 -15.66 0.97 -12.16
CA GLN A 99 -15.48 -0.48 -12.23
C GLN A 99 -14.06 -0.92 -11.87
N GLN A 100 -13.04 -0.17 -12.30
CA GLN A 100 -11.66 -0.44 -11.94
C GLN A 100 -11.48 -0.37 -10.42
N ILE A 101 -11.98 0.68 -9.77
CA ILE A 101 -11.90 0.83 -8.31
C ILE A 101 -12.60 -0.34 -7.62
N ALA A 102 -13.87 -0.59 -7.93
CA ALA A 102 -14.69 -1.62 -7.28
C ALA A 102 -14.16 -3.06 -7.45
N VAL A 103 -13.35 -3.34 -8.48
CA VAL A 103 -12.74 -4.66 -8.69
C VAL A 103 -11.38 -4.80 -7.99
N ASN A 104 -10.72 -3.67 -7.66
CA ASN A 104 -9.35 -3.68 -7.16
C ASN A 104 -9.18 -3.05 -5.77
N ASP A 105 -10.23 -2.49 -5.16
CA ASP A 105 -10.17 -1.87 -3.83
C ASP A 105 -10.09 -2.90 -2.69
N GLY A 106 -10.28 -4.19 -3.00
CA GLY A 106 -10.02 -5.30 -2.08
C GLY A 106 -11.12 -5.51 -1.04
N VAL A 107 -12.27 -4.84 -1.21
CA VAL A 107 -13.37 -4.86 -0.24
C VAL A 107 -14.72 -5.08 -0.92
N ASP A 108 -15.68 -5.58 -0.14
CA ASP A 108 -17.09 -5.61 -0.54
C ASP A 108 -17.78 -4.27 -0.23
N SER A 109 -19.06 -4.15 -0.58
CA SER A 109 -19.87 -2.95 -0.29
C SER A 109 -20.01 -2.62 1.21
N PHE A 110 -19.67 -3.56 2.09
CA PHE A 110 -19.68 -3.40 3.53
C PHE A 110 -18.42 -4.01 4.12
N ILE A 111 -17.68 -3.22 4.89
CA ILE A 111 -16.44 -3.65 5.56
C ILE A 111 -16.78 -3.87 7.04
N PRO A 112 -16.92 -5.13 7.48
CA PRO A 112 -17.31 -5.42 8.85
C PRO A 112 -16.18 -5.12 9.83
N LEU A 113 -16.56 -4.78 11.07
CA LEU A 113 -15.61 -4.62 12.16
C LEU A 113 -15.35 -6.00 12.77
N ARG A 114 -14.09 -6.41 12.82
CA ARG A 114 -13.67 -7.76 13.24
C ARG A 114 -12.97 -7.71 14.59
N SER A 115 -13.08 -8.78 15.38
CA SER A 115 -12.38 -8.91 16.67
C SER A 115 -11.06 -9.70 16.52
N ALA A 116 -10.07 -9.33 17.32
CA ALA A 116 -8.76 -9.98 17.42
C ALA A 116 -8.13 -9.64 18.79
N PHE A 117 -6.89 -10.05 19.04
CA PHE A 117 -6.18 -9.71 20.27
C PHE A 117 -4.85 -8.98 20.02
N SER A 118 -4.47 -8.13 20.97
CA SER A 118 -3.17 -7.44 21.00
C SER A 118 -2.85 -7.03 22.44
N GLY A 119 -1.61 -7.23 22.88
CA GLY A 119 -1.16 -6.72 24.20
C GLY A 119 -1.97 -7.21 25.39
N GLY A 120 -2.59 -8.40 25.30
CA GLY A 120 -3.39 -8.98 26.36
C GLY A 120 -4.86 -8.57 26.38
N ALA A 121 -5.32 -7.80 25.39
CA ALA A 121 -6.69 -7.31 25.30
C ALA A 121 -7.30 -7.62 23.93
N GLN A 122 -8.63 -7.68 23.90
CA GLN A 122 -9.38 -7.72 22.65
C GLN A 122 -9.29 -6.36 21.95
N ILE A 123 -9.07 -6.38 20.65
CA ILE A 123 -9.06 -5.21 19.76
C ILE A 123 -10.06 -5.42 18.63
N HIS A 124 -10.37 -4.34 17.93
CA HIS A 124 -11.22 -4.38 16.75
C HIS A 124 -10.49 -3.80 15.54
N TYR A 125 -10.68 -4.37 14.36
CA TYR A 125 -9.99 -3.93 13.15
C TYR A 125 -10.85 -4.12 11.89
N TRP A 126 -10.42 -3.52 10.79
CA TRP A 126 -10.99 -3.74 9.46
C TRP A 126 -9.95 -4.40 8.56
N ASP A 127 -10.38 -5.11 7.53
CA ASP A 127 -9.49 -5.74 6.55
C ASP A 127 -9.78 -5.22 5.15
N PHE A 128 -8.82 -4.48 4.59
CA PHE A 128 -8.88 -3.95 3.22
C PHE A 128 -8.17 -4.86 2.20
N GLY A 129 -7.77 -6.05 2.63
CA GLY A 129 -7.17 -7.05 1.77
C GLY A 129 -5.67 -6.87 1.51
N PRO A 130 -5.12 -7.66 0.56
CA PRO A 130 -3.71 -7.63 0.20
C PRO A 130 -3.29 -6.30 -0.41
N THR A 131 -2.06 -5.88 -0.12
CA THR A 131 -1.55 -4.59 -0.60
C THR A 131 -0.03 -4.53 -0.71
N THR A 132 0.49 -3.36 -1.07
CA THR A 132 1.92 -3.03 -1.16
C THR A 132 2.36 -2.13 0.00
N ARG A 133 3.66 -2.14 0.30
CA ARG A 133 4.28 -1.26 1.31
C ARG A 133 4.59 0.14 0.77
N VAL A 134 4.44 0.37 -0.53
CA VAL A 134 4.77 1.64 -1.18
C VAL A 134 3.65 2.66 -0.97
N ALA A 135 3.99 3.84 -0.46
CA ALA A 135 3.05 4.95 -0.37
C ALA A 135 2.91 5.69 -1.72
N ALA A 136 1.68 6.04 -2.09
CA ALA A 136 1.35 6.88 -3.24
C ALA A 136 1.42 8.37 -2.86
N PRO A 137 1.79 9.28 -3.77
CA PRO A 137 1.81 10.72 -3.47
C PRO A 137 0.39 11.28 -3.31
N ILE A 138 0.23 12.23 -2.38
CA ILE A 138 -0.99 13.03 -2.23
C ILE A 138 -0.68 14.50 -2.00
N TRP A 139 -1.57 15.35 -2.50
CA TRP A 139 -1.51 16.79 -2.32
C TRP A 139 -2.77 17.31 -1.63
N ALA A 140 -2.58 18.00 -0.50
CA ALA A 140 -3.61 18.79 0.13
C ALA A 140 -3.38 20.26 -0.18
N ILE A 141 -4.38 20.92 -0.78
CA ILE A 141 -4.31 22.37 -0.99
C ILE A 141 -4.65 23.06 0.32
N VAL A 142 -3.76 23.93 0.77
CA VAL A 142 -3.84 24.53 2.11
C VAL A 142 -3.57 26.02 2.07
N ARG A 143 -3.91 26.70 3.17
CA ARG A 143 -3.50 28.08 3.45
C ARG A 143 -2.70 28.11 4.75
N GLU A 144 -1.72 29.01 4.83
CA GLU A 144 -1.00 29.24 6.08
C GLU A 144 -2.00 29.66 7.17
N ASP A 145 -1.96 28.95 8.28
CA ASP A 145 -2.84 29.13 9.42
C ASP A 145 -2.07 28.73 10.69
N PRO A 146 -1.78 29.67 11.62
CA PRO A 146 -1.11 29.39 12.88
C PRO A 146 -1.71 28.22 13.66
N ASP A 147 -3.04 28.06 13.59
CA ASP A 147 -3.80 27.03 14.32
C ASP A 147 -4.11 25.79 13.45
N GLY A 148 -3.53 25.73 12.25
CA GLY A 148 -3.74 24.66 11.30
C GLY A 148 -3.16 23.30 11.75
N PRO A 149 -3.80 22.18 11.38
CA PRO A 149 -3.38 20.84 11.82
C PRO A 149 -2.09 20.32 11.16
N PHE A 150 -1.58 21.00 10.14
CA PHE A 150 -0.42 20.56 9.38
C PHE A 150 0.79 21.46 9.61
N ALA A 151 1.82 20.93 10.25
CA ALA A 151 3.12 21.60 10.37
C ALA A 151 4.05 21.13 9.24
N ALA A 152 4.55 22.06 8.42
CA ALA A 152 5.47 21.78 7.32
C ALA A 152 6.34 23.00 6.99
N GLY A 153 7.61 22.81 6.62
CA GLY A 153 8.48 23.91 6.20
C GLY A 153 8.64 25.06 7.22
N GLY A 154 8.45 24.79 8.52
CA GLY A 154 8.52 25.78 9.59
C GLY A 154 7.26 26.64 9.78
N LYS A 155 6.16 26.30 9.10
CA LYS A 155 4.85 26.97 9.18
C LYS A 155 3.75 25.95 9.51
N THR A 156 2.59 26.46 9.88
CA THR A 156 1.36 25.67 10.07
C THR A 156 0.32 26.03 9.00
N TYR A 157 -0.48 25.04 8.61
CA TYR A 157 -1.42 25.15 7.51
C TYR A 157 -2.76 24.48 7.80
N ALA A 158 -3.83 25.05 7.27
CA ALA A 158 -5.18 24.51 7.30
C ALA A 158 -5.71 24.19 5.88
N PRO A 159 -6.51 23.14 5.69
CA PRO A 159 -7.17 22.85 4.42
C PRO A 159 -8.02 24.03 3.93
N VAL A 160 -8.03 24.28 2.62
CA VAL A 160 -8.92 25.32 2.02
C VAL A 160 -10.33 24.80 1.68
N GLY A 161 -10.67 23.59 2.11
CA GLY A 161 -12.01 22.99 1.94
C GLY A 161 -12.22 22.20 0.64
N GLN A 162 -11.22 22.11 -0.25
CA GLN A 162 -11.27 21.18 -1.37
C GLN A 162 -10.74 19.79 -0.99
N GLY A 163 -11.19 18.75 -1.69
CA GLY A 163 -10.74 17.38 -1.46
C GLY A 163 -9.25 17.17 -1.74
N ASN A 164 -8.65 16.17 -1.10
CA ASN A 164 -7.25 15.83 -1.36
C ASN A 164 -7.06 15.25 -2.76
N ILE A 165 -5.89 15.46 -3.36
CA ILE A 165 -5.61 15.12 -4.76
C ILE A 165 -4.66 13.93 -4.80
N VAL A 166 -5.07 12.84 -5.44
CA VAL A 166 -4.26 11.62 -5.63
C VAL A 166 -3.89 11.43 -7.10
N ASP A 167 -2.83 10.67 -7.36
CA ASP A 167 -2.40 10.34 -8.73
C ASP A 167 -2.45 8.83 -9.07
N ALA A 168 -2.90 8.01 -8.12
CA ALA A 168 -3.15 6.59 -8.33
C ALA A 168 -4.42 6.14 -7.59
N VAL A 169 -5.17 5.23 -8.21
CA VAL A 169 -6.33 4.55 -7.63
C VAL A 169 -6.15 3.03 -7.68
N PRO A 170 -6.97 2.22 -6.98
CA PRO A 170 -6.91 0.77 -7.09
C PRO A 170 -6.93 0.30 -8.54
N GLY A 171 -6.03 -0.62 -8.89
CA GLY A 171 -5.80 -1.09 -10.26
C GLY A 171 -4.76 -0.30 -11.05
N ASP A 172 -4.36 0.91 -10.62
CA ASP A 172 -3.25 1.64 -11.22
C ASP A 172 -1.90 1.07 -10.78
N PRO A 173 -0.89 1.04 -11.66
CA PRO A 173 0.48 0.75 -11.25
C PRO A 173 0.97 1.75 -10.20
N GLY A 174 1.51 1.25 -9.09
CA GLY A 174 2.04 2.09 -8.02
C GLY A 174 0.99 2.60 -7.02
N TYR A 175 -0.28 2.18 -7.15
CA TYR A 175 -1.25 2.41 -6.10
C TYR A 175 -0.87 1.63 -4.83
N GLY A 176 -0.89 2.33 -3.70
CA GLY A 176 -0.91 1.79 -2.36
C GLY A 176 -1.90 2.58 -1.51
N PRO A 177 -2.51 1.97 -0.48
CA PRO A 177 -3.49 2.63 0.37
C PRO A 177 -2.83 3.64 1.31
N PHE A 178 -1.50 3.72 1.35
CA PHE A 178 -0.78 4.72 2.13
C PHE A 178 -0.43 5.93 1.27
N TRP A 179 -0.64 7.12 1.81
CA TRP A 179 -0.44 8.35 1.06
C TRP A 179 0.67 9.21 1.65
N LEU A 180 1.74 9.43 0.89
CA LEU A 180 2.84 10.31 1.23
C LEU A 180 2.40 11.77 1.12
N PHE A 181 2.15 12.38 2.28
CA PHE A 181 1.40 13.63 2.36
C PHE A 181 2.27 14.85 2.09
N SER A 182 1.87 15.64 1.09
CA SER A 182 2.41 16.97 0.83
C SER A 182 1.32 18.02 0.97
N VAL A 183 1.66 19.12 1.64
CA VAL A 183 0.81 20.31 1.63
C VAL A 183 1.22 21.20 0.48
N VAL A 184 0.25 21.86 -0.16
CA VAL A 184 0.48 22.77 -1.28
C VAL A 184 -0.18 24.11 -0.94
N PRO A 185 0.61 25.08 -0.43
CA PRO A 185 0.08 26.37 -0.04
C PRO A 185 -0.49 27.14 -1.23
N VAL A 186 -1.64 27.77 -1.04
CA VAL A 186 -2.18 28.75 -1.99
C VAL A 186 -1.47 30.10 -1.85
N THR A 187 -1.32 30.79 -2.96
CA THR A 187 -0.79 32.17 -2.98
C THR A 187 -1.91 33.20 -2.81
N GLU A 188 -1.56 34.49 -2.74
CA GLU A 188 -2.54 35.58 -2.78
C GLU A 188 -3.34 35.67 -4.09
N ARG A 189 -2.86 35.02 -5.17
CA ARG A 189 -3.54 35.01 -6.48
C ARG A 189 -4.65 33.98 -6.57
N TRP A 190 -4.69 33.02 -5.65
CA TRP A 190 -5.73 32.01 -5.60
C TRP A 190 -7.04 32.62 -5.10
N ASP A 191 -8.10 32.45 -5.89
CA ASP A 191 -9.44 32.99 -5.66
C ASP A 191 -10.50 31.88 -5.60
N GLY A 192 -10.10 30.70 -5.11
CA GLY A 192 -11.00 29.56 -4.94
C GLY A 192 -10.92 28.51 -6.04
N GLU A 193 -9.90 28.56 -6.91
CA GLU A 193 -9.72 27.57 -7.97
C GLU A 193 -9.62 26.15 -7.40
N VAL A 194 -10.17 25.19 -8.15
CA VAL A 194 -10.24 23.77 -7.77
C VAL A 194 -9.22 22.97 -8.59
N PHE A 195 -8.36 22.25 -7.89
CA PHE A 195 -7.32 21.40 -8.47
C PHE A 195 -7.74 19.94 -8.29
N THR A 196 -7.87 19.21 -9.39
CA THR A 196 -8.47 17.86 -9.40
C THR A 196 -7.52 16.76 -9.86
N SER A 197 -6.24 17.08 -10.03
CA SER A 197 -5.20 16.15 -10.47
C SER A 197 -3.79 16.66 -10.14
N ALA A 198 -2.80 15.77 -10.09
CA ALA A 198 -1.39 16.15 -9.93
C ALA A 198 -0.94 17.15 -11.02
N ALA A 199 -1.33 16.91 -12.27
CA ALA A 199 -1.05 17.84 -13.36
C ALA A 199 -1.66 19.23 -13.12
N ALA A 200 -2.88 19.31 -12.58
CA ALA A 200 -3.49 20.60 -12.21
C ALA A 200 -2.69 21.32 -11.11
N VAL A 201 -2.15 20.58 -10.13
CA VAL A 201 -1.25 21.15 -9.11
C VAL A 201 0.00 21.74 -9.76
N GLU A 202 0.63 21.02 -10.68
CA GLU A 202 1.81 21.53 -11.42
C GLU A 202 1.49 22.80 -12.21
N VAL A 203 0.35 22.86 -12.89
CA VAL A 203 -0.13 24.09 -13.54
C VAL A 203 -0.38 25.21 -12.54
N GLY A 204 -0.96 24.90 -11.38
CA GLY A 204 -1.17 25.85 -10.30
C GLY A 204 0.14 26.48 -9.81
N VAL A 205 1.19 25.68 -9.67
CA VAL A 205 2.53 26.16 -9.30
C VAL A 205 3.13 27.01 -10.43
N ALA A 206 3.10 26.51 -11.67
CA ALA A 206 3.68 27.20 -12.83
C ALA A 206 2.99 28.55 -13.13
N SER A 207 1.68 28.64 -12.89
CA SER A 207 0.90 29.87 -13.07
C SER A 207 1.00 30.84 -11.88
N GLY A 208 1.60 30.41 -10.77
CA GLY A 208 1.74 31.19 -9.54
C GLY A 208 0.45 31.32 -8.73
N LEU A 209 -0.47 30.35 -8.84
CA LEU A 209 -1.64 30.20 -7.96
C LEU A 209 -1.27 29.44 -6.68
N LEU A 210 -0.36 28.47 -6.80
CA LEU A 210 0.13 27.62 -5.72
C LEU A 210 1.63 27.84 -5.48
N GLU A 211 2.08 27.62 -4.25
CA GLU A 211 3.50 27.43 -3.92
C GLU A 211 3.92 25.98 -4.20
N PRO A 212 5.23 25.70 -4.36
CA PRO A 212 5.72 24.33 -4.52
C PRO A 212 5.26 23.42 -3.35
N PRO A 213 4.93 22.13 -3.63
CA PRO A 213 4.55 21.19 -2.58
C PRO A 213 5.62 21.04 -1.49
N ILE A 214 5.19 21.01 -0.24
CA ILE A 214 6.03 20.83 0.94
C ILE A 214 5.71 19.46 1.56
N PRO A 215 6.64 18.50 1.55
CA PRO A 215 6.44 17.20 2.19
C PRO A 215 6.26 17.33 3.70
N VAL A 216 5.31 16.60 4.27
CA VAL A 216 5.10 16.53 5.73
C VAL A 216 5.95 15.43 6.38
N GLY A 217 6.50 14.49 5.59
CA GLY A 217 7.40 13.45 6.06
C GLY A 217 6.72 12.27 6.78
N ARG A 218 5.42 12.08 6.53
CA ARG A 218 4.62 10.94 7.03
C ARG A 218 3.64 10.47 5.97
N ALA A 219 3.27 9.20 6.03
CA ALA A 219 2.16 8.68 5.25
C ALA A 219 0.89 8.60 6.09
N PHE A 220 -0.27 8.58 5.44
CA PHE A 220 -1.55 8.29 6.06
C PHE A 220 -2.18 7.07 5.41
N ASN A 221 -2.74 6.17 6.20
CA ASN A 221 -3.48 5.02 5.67
C ASN A 221 -4.86 5.49 5.20
N CYS A 222 -5.03 5.58 3.89
CA CYS A 222 -6.21 6.11 3.24
C CYS A 222 -6.64 5.27 2.01
N PRO A 223 -7.21 4.07 2.23
CA PRO A 223 -7.64 3.22 1.13
C PRO A 223 -8.78 3.87 0.33
N ILE A 224 -8.59 3.99 -0.98
CA ILE A 224 -9.63 4.37 -1.94
C ILE A 224 -10.55 3.18 -2.17
N VAL A 225 -11.86 3.44 -2.12
CA VAL A 225 -12.93 2.46 -2.24
C VAL A 225 -14.04 2.99 -3.14
N ALA A 226 -14.92 2.10 -3.60
CA ALA A 226 -16.15 2.52 -4.27
C ALA A 226 -17.06 3.38 -3.35
N PRO A 227 -17.80 4.38 -3.89
CA PRO A 227 -18.55 5.35 -3.08
C PRO A 227 -19.72 4.77 -2.27
N GLU A 228 -20.23 3.61 -2.69
CA GLU A 228 -21.27 2.85 -1.99
C GLU A 228 -20.75 2.06 -0.80
N VAL A 229 -19.42 1.88 -0.67
CA VAL A 229 -18.82 1.11 0.43
C VAL A 229 -19.15 1.76 1.77
N ARG A 230 -19.41 0.94 2.78
CA ARG A 230 -19.67 1.38 4.15
C ARG A 230 -18.74 0.68 5.12
N LEU A 231 -18.17 1.45 6.03
CA LEU A 231 -17.28 0.97 7.08
C LEU A 231 -18.08 0.79 8.37
N ASP A 232 -18.13 -0.43 8.88
CA ASP A 232 -18.78 -0.70 10.15
C ASP A 232 -18.04 0.01 11.30
N ARG A 233 -18.78 0.58 12.25
CA ARG A 233 -18.23 1.26 13.43
C ARG A 233 -18.64 0.59 14.74
N GLY A 234 -19.24 -0.60 14.63
CA GLY A 234 -19.71 -1.41 15.73
C GLY A 234 -21.17 -1.17 16.10
N PRO A 235 -21.68 -1.90 17.10
CA PRO A 235 -23.10 -1.96 17.42
C PRO A 235 -23.71 -0.59 17.75
N GLY A 236 -24.84 -0.28 17.11
CA GLY A 236 -25.59 0.95 17.36
C GLY A 236 -24.95 2.23 16.80
N VAL A 237 -23.83 2.13 16.08
CA VAL A 237 -23.18 3.24 15.39
C VAL A 237 -23.47 3.14 13.91
N GLU A 238 -23.89 4.24 13.29
CA GLU A 238 -24.17 4.24 11.85
C GLU A 238 -22.87 3.99 11.05
N PRO A 239 -22.90 3.09 10.05
CA PRO A 239 -21.73 2.82 9.22
C PRO A 239 -21.23 4.10 8.53
N GLN A 240 -19.92 4.27 8.52
CA GLN A 240 -19.30 5.45 7.93
C GLN A 240 -19.26 5.35 6.41
N ALA A 241 -19.66 6.44 5.74
CA ALA A 241 -19.42 6.64 4.32
C ALA A 241 -17.98 7.16 4.10
N PRO A 242 -17.35 6.82 2.96
CA PRO A 242 -16.02 7.31 2.65
C PRO A 242 -16.02 8.82 2.32
N ASP A 243 -14.91 9.48 2.59
CA ASP A 243 -14.68 10.89 2.31
C ASP A 243 -14.31 11.13 0.83
N PRO A 244 -14.66 12.29 0.25
CA PRO A 244 -14.34 12.60 -1.13
C PRO A 244 -12.89 13.09 -1.31
N GLY A 245 -12.27 12.71 -2.43
CA GLY A 245 -11.00 13.23 -2.94
C GLY A 245 -11.04 13.39 -4.45
N TYR A 246 -9.97 13.89 -5.04
CA TYR A 246 -9.86 14.11 -6.48
C TYR A 246 -8.80 13.23 -7.13
N TYR A 247 -9.15 12.70 -8.30
CA TYR A 247 -8.25 11.95 -9.16
C TYR A 247 -8.55 12.31 -10.61
N ARG A 248 -7.56 12.85 -11.33
CA ARG A 248 -7.62 13.11 -12.78
C ARG A 248 -8.93 13.74 -13.28
N GLY A 249 -9.43 14.76 -12.57
CA GLY A 249 -10.63 15.49 -12.98
C GLY A 249 -11.96 14.93 -12.48
N VAL A 250 -11.94 13.87 -11.65
CA VAL A 250 -13.15 13.29 -11.06
C VAL A 250 -13.04 13.18 -9.54
N ILE A 251 -14.18 13.02 -8.88
CA ILE A 251 -14.26 12.68 -7.46
C ILE A 251 -14.09 11.16 -7.29
N VAL A 252 -13.18 10.77 -6.41
CA VAL A 252 -13.04 9.41 -5.86
C VAL A 252 -13.29 9.46 -4.35
N THR A 253 -13.43 8.30 -3.71
CA THR A 253 -13.76 8.20 -2.29
C THR A 253 -12.78 7.32 -1.53
N TYR A 254 -12.50 7.66 -0.27
CA TYR A 254 -11.54 6.94 0.57
C TYR A 254 -11.93 6.97 2.05
N PHE A 255 -11.41 6.05 2.86
CA PHE A 255 -11.43 6.18 4.32
C PHE A 255 -10.10 6.74 4.80
N ALA A 256 -10.05 7.42 5.94
CA ALA A 256 -8.81 7.91 6.54
C ALA A 256 -8.58 7.29 7.92
N PHE A 257 -7.36 6.77 8.13
CA PHE A 257 -6.91 6.19 9.39
C PHE A 257 -5.62 6.89 9.88
N ASP A 258 -4.85 6.22 10.73
CA ASP A 258 -3.69 6.80 11.39
C ASP A 258 -2.52 7.11 10.44
N ALA A 259 -1.65 8.00 10.90
CA ALA A 259 -0.39 8.29 10.25
C ALA A 259 0.61 7.17 10.51
N ALA A 260 1.43 6.87 9.51
CA ALA A 260 2.51 5.90 9.58
C ALA A 260 3.86 6.55 9.23
N PRO A 261 4.95 6.17 9.91
CA PRO A 261 6.29 6.52 9.47
C PRO A 261 6.58 5.87 8.12
N VAL A 262 7.33 6.58 7.29
CA VAL A 262 7.86 6.09 6.02
C VAL A 262 9.38 6.14 6.05
N ASP A 263 10.02 5.18 5.40
CA ASP A 263 11.46 5.22 5.21
C ASP A 263 11.86 6.15 4.05
N ASN A 264 13.18 6.24 3.79
CA ASN A 264 13.70 7.08 2.71
C ASN A 264 13.33 6.59 1.29
N LEU A 265 12.77 5.39 1.16
CA LEU A 265 12.26 4.83 -0.08
C LEU A 265 10.75 5.03 -0.24
N GLY A 266 10.09 5.63 0.76
CA GLY A 266 8.63 5.77 0.78
C GLY A 266 7.90 4.47 1.12
N GLU A 267 8.60 3.49 1.71
CA GLU A 267 7.98 2.27 2.21
C GLU A 267 7.46 2.47 3.64
N VAL A 268 6.28 1.91 3.89
CA VAL A 268 5.64 1.89 5.20
C VAL A 268 6.09 0.62 5.94
N ALA A 269 6.48 0.79 7.20
CA ALA A 269 6.84 -0.34 8.06
C ALA A 269 5.62 -1.25 8.33
N THR A 270 5.88 -2.53 8.50
CA THR A 270 4.86 -3.54 8.80
C THR A 270 5.12 -4.18 10.16
N ALA A 271 4.05 -4.49 10.89
CA ALA A 271 4.10 -5.37 12.06
C ALA A 271 3.46 -6.73 11.71
N PRO A 272 3.93 -7.85 12.29
CA PRO A 272 3.29 -9.13 12.03
C PRO A 272 1.89 -9.20 12.67
N VAL A 273 0.97 -9.85 11.96
CA VAL A 273 -0.24 -10.44 12.53
C VAL A 273 -0.11 -11.95 12.47
N TYR A 274 -0.30 -12.61 13.61
CA TYR A 274 -0.19 -14.06 13.71
C TYR A 274 -1.57 -14.69 13.58
N GLN A 275 -1.81 -15.37 12.46
CA GLN A 275 -3.04 -16.10 12.23
C GLN A 275 -2.92 -17.50 12.82
N LEU A 276 -3.69 -17.76 13.89
CA LEU A 276 -3.58 -19.00 14.64
C LEU A 276 -4.41 -20.11 13.99
N ARG A 277 -3.87 -21.33 13.97
CA ARG A 277 -4.62 -22.56 13.65
C ARG A 277 -4.17 -23.70 14.53
N ARG A 278 -5.08 -24.60 14.91
CA ARG A 278 -4.70 -25.83 15.63
C ARG A 278 -3.98 -26.81 14.69
N GLU A 279 -3.16 -27.69 15.26
CA GLU A 279 -2.51 -28.77 14.51
C GLU A 279 -3.54 -29.60 13.70
N GLY A 280 -3.34 -29.64 12.38
CA GLY A 280 -4.26 -30.31 11.45
C GLY A 280 -5.60 -29.60 11.20
N GLY A 281 -5.78 -28.38 11.74
CA GLY A 281 -7.01 -27.59 11.63
C GLY A 281 -6.92 -26.39 10.66
N GLU A 282 -8.08 -25.76 10.50
CA GLU A 282 -8.25 -24.48 9.80
C GLU A 282 -7.86 -23.28 10.69
N PRO A 283 -7.66 -22.08 10.11
CA PRO A 283 -7.52 -20.84 10.87
C PRO A 283 -8.65 -20.66 11.89
N LEU A 284 -8.30 -20.18 13.08
CA LEU A 284 -9.24 -19.85 14.16
C LEU A 284 -9.84 -18.47 13.90
N ASP A 285 -10.61 -18.41 12.83
CA ASP A 285 -11.19 -17.19 12.26
C ASP A 285 -12.53 -17.56 11.63
N GLU A 286 -13.60 -16.92 12.10
CA GLU A 286 -14.98 -17.25 11.73
C GLU A 286 -15.27 -16.99 10.27
N LEU A 287 -14.65 -15.95 9.71
CA LEU A 287 -14.80 -15.57 8.31
C LEU A 287 -14.18 -16.64 7.40
N TYR A 288 -12.99 -17.13 7.75
CA TYR A 288 -12.34 -18.20 6.97
C TYR A 288 -13.06 -19.55 7.12
N ARG A 289 -13.56 -19.87 8.32
CA ARG A 289 -14.27 -21.14 8.57
C ARG A 289 -15.72 -21.12 8.10
N GLY A 290 -16.31 -19.93 7.94
CA GLY A 290 -17.72 -19.75 7.61
C GLY A 290 -18.68 -20.21 8.70
N VAL A 291 -18.23 -20.21 9.97
CA VAL A 291 -19.02 -20.64 11.14
C VAL A 291 -18.95 -19.57 12.24
N ASP A 292 -20.06 -19.41 12.94
CA ASP A 292 -20.18 -18.63 14.18
C ASP A 292 -19.60 -19.50 15.31
N MET A 293 -18.36 -19.22 15.69
CA MET A 293 -17.58 -19.94 16.69
C MET A 293 -17.96 -19.54 18.12
N THR A 294 -18.33 -18.28 18.34
CA THR A 294 -18.67 -17.75 19.67
C THR A 294 -20.16 -17.91 20.01
N GLY A 295 -21.02 -18.03 19.00
CA GLY A 295 -22.46 -18.20 19.13
C GLY A 295 -23.20 -16.87 19.34
N ASP A 296 -22.58 -15.74 19.02
CA ASP A 296 -23.13 -14.40 19.23
C ASP A 296 -24.04 -13.94 18.07
N GLY A 297 -24.09 -14.74 16.99
CA GLY A 297 -24.93 -14.53 15.83
C GLY A 297 -24.25 -13.82 14.66
N ASP A 298 -22.95 -13.51 14.75
CA ASP A 298 -22.15 -13.06 13.61
C ASP A 298 -21.05 -14.05 13.21
N ARG A 299 -20.09 -13.60 12.39
CA ARG A 299 -18.98 -14.41 11.84
C ARG A 299 -17.72 -13.57 11.69
N LEU A 300 -17.49 -12.67 12.65
CA LEU A 300 -16.49 -11.61 12.57
C LEU A 300 -15.36 -11.79 13.57
N ASP A 301 -15.39 -12.86 14.37
CA ASP A 301 -14.39 -13.11 15.39
C ASP A 301 -13.16 -13.87 14.89
N SER A 302 -12.01 -13.54 15.47
CA SER A 302 -10.75 -14.23 15.18
C SER A 302 -9.82 -14.30 16.39
N ASN A 303 -8.99 -15.34 16.43
CA ASN A 303 -7.87 -15.46 17.37
C ASN A 303 -6.57 -14.87 16.80
N ASP A 304 -6.64 -14.00 15.80
CA ASP A 304 -5.48 -13.33 15.25
C ASP A 304 -4.79 -12.49 16.34
N LEU A 305 -3.45 -12.59 16.42
CA LEU A 305 -2.65 -11.80 17.36
C LEU A 305 -1.89 -10.71 16.63
N PHE A 306 -2.22 -9.45 16.90
CA PHE A 306 -1.47 -8.31 16.39
C PHE A 306 -0.23 -8.08 17.24
N ALA A 307 0.93 -7.98 16.60
CA ALA A 307 2.19 -7.68 17.30
C ALA A 307 2.36 -6.20 17.66
N ALA A 308 1.56 -5.33 17.03
CA ALA A 308 1.50 -3.90 17.33
C ALA A 308 0.06 -3.41 17.17
N SER A 309 -0.36 -2.53 18.07
CA SER A 309 -1.66 -1.86 18.07
C SER A 309 -1.51 -0.35 18.18
N LEU A 310 -2.64 0.36 18.11
CA LEU A 310 -2.69 1.80 18.27
C LEU A 310 -1.92 2.29 19.50
N GLY A 311 -0.98 3.20 19.27
CA GLY A 311 -0.12 3.76 20.30
C GLY A 311 1.27 3.12 20.36
N ASP A 312 1.44 1.94 19.79
CA ASP A 312 2.75 1.30 19.68
C ASP A 312 3.60 1.94 18.57
N GLU A 313 4.91 2.05 18.79
CA GLU A 313 5.85 2.67 17.82
C GLU A 313 5.86 1.95 16.46
N GLY A 314 5.59 0.63 16.46
CA GLY A 314 5.57 -0.20 15.26
C GLY A 314 4.22 -0.26 14.53
N TYR A 315 3.17 0.40 15.04
CA TYR A 315 1.85 0.32 14.45
C TYR A 315 1.68 1.28 13.27
N THR A 316 1.22 0.73 12.14
CA THR A 316 0.93 1.49 10.91
C THR A 316 -0.44 1.15 10.30
N GLY A 317 -1.12 0.13 10.82
CA GLY A 317 -2.24 -0.54 10.15
C GLY A 317 -1.82 -1.41 8.96
N LEU A 318 -0.55 -1.45 8.59
CA LEU A 318 -0.01 -2.36 7.58
C LEU A 318 0.62 -3.57 8.26
N VAL A 319 0.20 -4.77 7.88
CA VAL A 319 0.64 -6.00 8.54
C VAL A 319 1.21 -7.02 7.58
N THR A 320 2.17 -7.81 8.05
CA THR A 320 2.59 -9.06 7.40
C THR A 320 1.88 -10.24 8.06
N VAL A 321 1.40 -11.18 7.26
CA VAL A 321 0.70 -12.36 7.80
C VAL A 321 1.71 -13.45 8.16
N VAL A 322 1.56 -14.03 9.34
CA VAL A 322 2.35 -15.18 9.79
C VAL A 322 1.40 -16.26 10.27
N ASP A 323 1.38 -17.41 9.59
CA ASP A 323 0.56 -18.53 10.05
C ASP A 323 1.27 -19.22 11.20
N VAL A 324 0.55 -19.44 12.30
CA VAL A 324 1.07 -20.13 13.48
C VAL A 324 0.22 -21.35 13.77
N VAL A 325 0.88 -22.51 13.79
CA VAL A 325 0.26 -23.75 14.24
C VAL A 325 0.44 -23.83 15.74
N VAL A 326 -0.66 -23.77 16.47
CA VAL A 326 -0.72 -23.99 17.91
C VAL A 326 -1.13 -25.42 18.23
N ARG A 327 -0.88 -25.85 19.46
CA ARG A 327 -1.27 -27.19 19.93
C ARG A 327 -2.77 -27.43 19.78
N SER A 328 -3.14 -28.71 19.66
CA SER A 328 -4.53 -29.13 19.52
C SER A 328 -5.41 -28.83 20.74
N ASP A 329 -4.81 -28.69 21.94
CA ASP A 329 -5.50 -28.39 23.19
C ASP A 329 -5.56 -26.89 23.53
N TYR A 330 -5.13 -26.01 22.62
CA TYR A 330 -5.26 -24.57 22.76
C TYR A 330 -6.74 -24.16 22.92
N ARG A 331 -7.03 -23.43 24.01
CA ARG A 331 -8.34 -22.82 24.23
C ARG A 331 -8.42 -21.49 23.50
N SER A 332 -9.35 -21.40 22.56
CA SER A 332 -9.70 -20.22 21.77
C SER A 332 -11.17 -19.84 21.95
N ILE A 333 -11.58 -18.78 21.25
CA ILE A 333 -12.95 -18.26 21.23
C ILE A 333 -13.97 -19.34 20.85
N ASP A 334 -13.61 -20.29 19.99
CA ASP A 334 -14.49 -21.39 19.59
C ASP A 334 -14.71 -22.47 20.66
N THR A 335 -13.84 -22.53 21.67
CA THR A 335 -13.96 -23.45 22.80
C THR A 335 -14.46 -22.78 24.07
N SER A 336 -14.25 -21.48 24.22
CA SER A 336 -14.82 -20.68 25.31
C SER A 336 -16.27 -20.28 25.02
N GLY A 337 -16.61 -20.04 23.75
CA GLY A 337 -17.87 -19.39 23.36
C GLY A 337 -17.88 -17.91 23.73
N ASP A 338 -16.71 -17.28 23.82
CA ASP A 338 -16.50 -15.89 24.26
C ASP A 338 -15.36 -15.29 23.44
N ASP A 339 -15.67 -14.23 22.68
CA ASP A 339 -14.77 -13.50 21.77
C ASP A 339 -13.65 -12.74 22.50
N ALA A 340 -13.75 -12.60 23.82
CA ALA A 340 -12.75 -11.99 24.69
C ALA A 340 -11.91 -13.02 25.49
N ASP A 341 -12.19 -14.32 25.38
CA ASP A 341 -11.53 -15.37 26.18
C ASP A 341 -10.75 -16.37 25.32
N ALA A 342 -9.42 -16.26 25.36
CA ALA A 342 -8.47 -17.18 24.73
C ALA A 342 -7.20 -17.33 25.58
N ASP A 343 -6.50 -18.46 25.48
CA ASP A 343 -5.24 -18.68 26.23
C ASP A 343 -4.11 -17.73 25.80
N LEU A 344 -4.16 -17.28 24.54
CA LEU A 344 -3.20 -16.38 23.92
C LEU A 344 -3.93 -15.12 23.45
N THR A 345 -3.53 -13.98 24.00
CA THR A 345 -4.11 -12.65 23.74
C THR A 345 -3.02 -11.59 23.48
N ASP A 346 -1.75 -11.99 23.49
CA ASP A 346 -0.60 -11.17 23.16
C ASP A 346 0.37 -11.98 22.27
N ALA A 347 0.82 -11.39 21.17
CA ALA A 347 1.80 -11.98 20.28
C ALA A 347 3.11 -12.38 21.00
N ALA A 348 3.50 -11.65 22.07
CA ALA A 348 4.67 -11.99 22.87
C ALA A 348 4.56 -13.37 23.54
N GLN A 349 3.34 -13.87 23.80
CA GLN A 349 3.13 -15.20 24.39
C GLN A 349 3.46 -16.36 23.44
N LEU A 350 3.57 -16.09 22.13
CA LEU A 350 3.99 -17.09 21.14
C LEU A 350 5.49 -17.42 21.25
N PHE A 351 6.26 -16.59 21.96
CA PHE A 351 7.71 -16.69 21.99
C PHE A 351 8.23 -16.76 23.42
N THR A 352 9.30 -17.51 23.60
CA THR A 352 10.11 -17.50 24.82
C THR A 352 10.82 -16.16 24.99
N THR A 353 11.39 -15.92 26.17
CA THR A 353 12.20 -14.71 26.44
C THR A 353 13.43 -14.58 25.54
N THR A 354 13.85 -15.64 24.85
CA THR A 354 14.94 -15.61 23.87
C THR A 354 14.47 -15.33 22.43
N GLY A 355 13.16 -15.16 22.21
CA GLY A 355 12.56 -14.91 20.89
C GLY A 355 12.30 -16.16 20.06
N GLU A 356 12.58 -17.35 20.59
CA GLU A 356 12.25 -18.63 19.94
C GLU A 356 10.77 -18.97 20.18
N PRO A 357 10.06 -19.60 19.22
CA PRO A 357 8.68 -20.04 19.44
C PRO A 357 8.55 -20.89 20.70
N ASP A 358 7.58 -20.57 21.56
CA ASP A 358 7.38 -21.30 22.83
C ASP A 358 6.74 -22.68 22.54
N PRO A 359 7.45 -23.80 22.75
CA PRO A 359 6.92 -25.13 22.47
C PRO A 359 5.75 -25.52 23.38
N SER A 360 5.49 -24.76 24.44
CA SER A 360 4.31 -24.92 25.29
C SER A 360 3.01 -24.61 24.54
N TRP A 361 3.09 -23.79 23.48
CA TRP A 361 1.95 -23.29 22.71
C TRP A 361 2.10 -23.54 21.21
N VAL A 362 3.28 -23.26 20.66
CA VAL A 362 3.56 -23.20 19.22
C VAL A 362 4.21 -24.49 18.74
N VAL A 363 3.60 -25.09 17.72
CA VAL A 363 4.11 -26.26 17.00
C VAL A 363 4.96 -25.83 15.81
N ALA A 364 4.52 -24.82 15.06
CA ALA A 364 5.23 -24.32 13.89
C ALA A 364 4.83 -22.88 13.53
N VAL A 365 5.73 -22.16 12.86
CA VAL A 365 5.53 -20.78 12.36
C VAL A 365 5.86 -20.75 10.87
N TYR A 366 4.96 -20.21 10.06
CA TYR A 366 5.10 -20.08 8.62
C TYR A 366 4.86 -18.62 8.21
N PRO A 367 5.93 -17.81 8.08
CA PRO A 367 5.80 -16.46 7.53
C PRO A 367 5.25 -16.52 6.11
N GLN A 368 4.24 -15.70 5.83
CA GLN A 368 3.70 -15.54 4.48
C GLN A 368 4.36 -14.33 3.81
N ASP A 369 4.53 -14.40 2.49
CA ASP A 369 4.96 -13.25 1.67
C ASP A 369 3.73 -12.42 1.26
N GLU A 370 2.89 -12.10 2.26
CA GLU A 370 1.65 -11.33 2.09
C GLU A 370 1.64 -10.15 3.05
N VAL A 371 1.36 -8.98 2.49
CA VAL A 371 1.15 -7.74 3.22
C VAL A 371 -0.32 -7.35 3.07
N ARG A 372 -0.98 -7.02 4.18
CA ARG A 372 -2.40 -6.63 4.20
C ARG A 372 -2.59 -5.28 4.88
N ASN A 373 -3.62 -4.55 4.47
CA ASN A 373 -4.04 -3.32 5.14
C ASN A 373 -5.12 -3.65 6.18
N ARG A 374 -4.73 -3.65 7.45
CA ARG A 374 -5.58 -3.97 8.60
C ARG A 374 -5.54 -2.87 9.67
N PRO A 375 -6.16 -1.70 9.43
CA PRO A 375 -6.22 -0.65 10.44
C PRO A 375 -7.05 -1.12 11.65
N VAL A 376 -6.50 -0.92 12.84
CA VAL A 376 -7.16 -1.14 14.14
C VAL A 376 -8.03 0.07 14.44
N ARG A 377 -9.24 -0.19 14.92
CA ARG A 377 -10.21 0.82 15.33
C ARG A 377 -9.68 1.55 16.58
N ARG A 378 -9.67 2.88 16.51
CA ARG A 378 -9.45 3.70 17.71
C ARG A 378 -10.60 3.47 18.70
N PRO A 379 -10.31 3.15 19.97
CA PRO A 379 -11.33 3.16 21.00
C PRO A 379 -12.04 4.51 20.95
N PRO A 380 -13.38 4.57 21.10
CA PRO A 380 -14.02 5.86 21.31
C PRO A 380 -13.28 6.52 22.47
N GLU A 381 -12.67 7.69 22.24
CA GLU A 381 -12.07 8.46 23.31
C GLU A 381 -13.12 8.53 24.42
N ALA A 382 -12.76 8.08 25.62
CA ALA A 382 -13.62 8.31 26.76
C ALA A 382 -13.76 9.83 26.83
N SER A 383 -14.90 10.35 26.38
CA SER A 383 -15.20 11.77 26.46
C SER A 383 -14.84 12.23 27.87
N PRO A 384 -14.03 13.29 28.02
CA PRO A 384 -13.66 13.78 29.35
C PRO A 384 -14.87 14.12 30.21
#